data_AF-A0A5D2MSZ4-F1
#
_entry.id   AF-A0A5D2MSZ4-F1
#
_cell.length_a   1.000
_cell.length_b   1.000
_cell.length_c   1.000
_cell.angle_alpha   90.00
_cell.angle_beta   90.00
_cell.angle_gamma   90.00
#
_symmetry.space_group_name_H-M   'P 1'
#
loop_
_entity.id
_entity.type
_entity.pdbx_description
1 polymer ?
#
loop_
_entity_poly.entity_id
_entity_poly.type
_entity_poly.pdbx_seq_one_letter_code
_entity_poly.pdbx_strand_id
1 'polypeptide(L)'
;MDKNVGILAMEIYFPPTCVQQEALEAHDGASKGKYTIGLRQDCMAFCTEVLTAVTSLLAKYKIDPKQIGRLEVGSETVIDKSKSIKTFLMQIFEVVNKH
;
A
#
# COMPACT_ATOMS: atom_id res chain seq x y z
N MET A 1 29.33 3.85 20.26
CA MET A 1 28.22 2.97 20.69
C MET A 1 27.27 2.93 19.50
N ASP A 2 27.25 1.80 18.79
CA ASP A 2 26.47 1.69 17.56
C ASP A 2 24.98 1.72 17.89
N LYS A 3 24.23 2.48 17.11
CA LYS A 3 22.78 2.58 17.26
C LYS A 3 22.15 1.46 16.45
N ASN A 4 21.32 0.63 17.09
CA ASN A 4 20.57 -0.44 16.46
C ASN A 4 19.41 0.12 15.62
N VAL A 5 19.69 0.55 14.40
CA VAL A 5 18.69 1.10 13.46
C VAL A 5 17.97 -0.03 12.72
N GLY A 6 16.66 0.07 12.55
CA GLY A 6 15.84 -0.91 11.84
C GLY A 6 14.36 -0.52 11.72
N ILE A 7 13.53 -1.47 11.32
CA ILE A 7 12.07 -1.29 11.22
C ILE A 7 11.47 -1.28 12.62
N LEU A 8 10.83 -0.17 13.01
CA LEU A 8 10.19 0.00 14.33
C LEU A 8 8.69 -0.27 14.31
N ALA A 9 8.03 0.01 13.19
CA ALA A 9 6.60 -0.20 12.97
C ALA A 9 6.37 -0.52 11.49
N MET A 10 5.36 -1.32 11.20
CA MET A 10 4.99 -1.71 9.84
C MET A 10 3.47 -1.79 9.72
N GLU A 11 2.95 -1.31 8.60
CA GLU A 11 1.53 -1.35 8.30
C GLU A 11 1.36 -1.74 6.83
N ILE A 12 0.34 -2.55 6.56
CA ILE A 12 -0.01 -3.00 5.22
C ILE A 12 -1.47 -2.63 4.93
N TYR A 13 -1.71 -2.20 3.70
CA TYR A 13 -3.05 -2.03 3.17
C TYR A 13 -3.12 -2.69 1.79
N PHE A 14 -4.20 -3.43 1.56
CA PHE A 14 -4.62 -3.90 0.26
C PHE A 14 -6.13 -3.65 0.13
N PRO A 15 -6.65 -3.36 -1.09
CA PRO A 15 -8.07 -3.17 -1.29
C PRO A 15 -8.87 -4.41 -0.85
N PRO A 16 -10.07 -4.23 -0.25
CA PRO A 16 -10.90 -5.36 0.15
C PRO A 16 -11.56 -6.06 -1.06
N THR A 17 -11.71 -5.36 -2.17
CA THR A 17 -12.31 -5.88 -3.40
C THR A 17 -11.34 -6.83 -4.10
N CYS A 18 -11.78 -8.06 -4.35
CA CYS A 18 -10.96 -9.10 -4.93
C CYS A 18 -11.75 -10.07 -5.82
N VAL A 19 -11.04 -10.79 -6.67
CA VAL A 19 -11.59 -11.85 -7.54
C VAL A 19 -10.88 -13.17 -7.26
N GLN A 20 -11.64 -14.26 -7.16
CA GLN A 20 -11.11 -15.62 -7.01
C GLN A 20 -10.50 -16.08 -8.33
N GLN A 21 -9.30 -16.66 -8.27
CA GLN A 21 -8.57 -17.07 -9.49
C GLN A 21 -9.27 -18.22 -10.22
N GLU A 22 -9.93 -19.15 -9.52
CA GLU A 22 -10.75 -20.19 -10.16
C GLU A 22 -11.93 -19.60 -10.94
N ALA A 23 -12.58 -18.55 -10.42
CA ALA A 23 -13.66 -17.87 -11.14
C ALA A 23 -13.12 -17.11 -12.37
N LEU A 24 -11.92 -16.53 -12.26
CA LEU A 24 -11.25 -15.85 -13.37
C LEU A 24 -10.81 -16.85 -14.46
N GLU A 25 -10.34 -18.04 -14.10
CA GLU A 25 -10.05 -19.11 -15.06
C GLU A 25 -11.28 -19.46 -15.89
N ALA A 26 -12.43 -19.64 -15.23
CA ALA A 26 -13.70 -19.95 -15.91
C ALA A 26 -14.17 -18.81 -16.80
N HIS A 27 -14.03 -17.56 -16.35
CA HIS A 27 -14.37 -16.36 -17.13
C HIS A 27 -13.52 -16.23 -18.39
N ASP A 28 -12.20 -16.44 -18.28
CA ASP A 28 -11.26 -16.26 -19.39
C ASP A 28 -11.22 -17.48 -20.35
N GLY A 29 -11.95 -18.56 -20.05
CA GLY A 29 -11.86 -19.82 -20.78
C GLY A 29 -10.50 -20.50 -20.64
N ALA A 30 -9.78 -20.23 -19.55
CA ALA A 30 -8.51 -20.87 -19.25
C ALA A 30 -8.72 -22.32 -18.79
N SER A 31 -7.69 -23.17 -19.00
CA SER A 31 -7.71 -24.52 -18.45
C SER A 31 -7.72 -24.48 -16.92
N LYS A 32 -8.54 -25.34 -16.30
CA LYS A 32 -8.61 -25.47 -14.84
C LYS A 32 -7.21 -25.65 -14.24
N GLY A 33 -6.89 -24.86 -13.23
CA GLY A 33 -5.60 -24.89 -12.55
C GLY A 33 -4.53 -24.00 -13.18
N LYS A 34 -4.79 -23.32 -14.30
CA LYS A 34 -3.78 -22.45 -14.93
C LYS A 34 -3.30 -21.35 -13.99
N TYR A 35 -4.22 -20.69 -13.30
CA TYR A 35 -3.92 -19.60 -12.37
C TYR A 35 -3.68 -20.15 -10.95
N THR A 36 -4.52 -21.06 -10.48
CA THR A 36 -4.43 -21.60 -9.12
C THR A 36 -3.26 -22.57 -8.92
N ILE A 37 -2.91 -23.40 -9.91
CA ILE A 37 -1.77 -24.34 -9.85
C ILE A 37 -0.56 -23.79 -10.58
N GLY A 38 -0.76 -23.29 -11.82
CA GLY A 38 0.32 -22.79 -12.67
C GLY A 38 0.98 -21.52 -12.13
N LEU A 39 0.17 -20.53 -11.71
CA LEU A 39 0.67 -19.29 -11.11
C LEU A 39 0.71 -19.31 -9.57
N ARG A 40 0.07 -20.31 -8.94
CA ARG A 40 -0.08 -20.43 -7.48
C ARG A 40 -0.73 -19.19 -6.86
N GLN A 41 -1.80 -18.73 -7.49
CA GLN A 41 -2.59 -17.60 -7.00
C GLN A 41 -4.00 -18.07 -6.68
N ASP A 42 -4.48 -17.78 -5.47
CA ASP A 42 -5.84 -18.12 -5.05
C ASP A 42 -6.81 -16.96 -5.32
N CYS A 43 -6.36 -15.73 -5.08
CA CYS A 43 -7.18 -14.53 -5.15
C CYS A 43 -6.35 -13.33 -5.61
N MET A 44 -6.98 -12.40 -6.33
CA MET A 44 -6.37 -11.15 -6.79
C MET A 44 -7.18 -9.95 -6.32
N ALA A 45 -6.59 -9.12 -5.45
CA ALA A 45 -7.17 -7.85 -5.03
C ALA A 45 -6.96 -6.77 -6.10
N PHE A 46 -7.91 -5.85 -6.23
CA PHE A 46 -7.82 -4.74 -7.17
C PHE A 46 -8.40 -3.44 -6.59
N CYS A 47 -7.92 -2.29 -7.07
CA CYS A 47 -8.23 -1.00 -6.48
C CYS A 47 -9.60 -0.47 -6.93
N THR A 48 -10.51 -0.24 -5.97
CA THR A 48 -11.75 0.55 -6.15
C THR A 48 -11.82 1.74 -5.20
N GLU A 49 -11.24 1.63 -4.01
CA GLU A 49 -11.18 2.68 -2.98
C GLU A 49 -9.73 2.96 -2.53
N VAL A 50 -9.48 4.18 -2.04
CA VAL A 50 -8.16 4.63 -1.59
C VAL A 50 -8.17 4.84 -0.07
N LEU A 51 -7.63 3.87 0.67
CA LEU A 51 -7.23 4.02 2.08
C LEU A 51 -5.70 4.04 2.16
N THR A 52 -5.13 4.89 3.02
CA THR A 52 -3.68 5.11 3.09
C THR A 52 -3.04 4.35 4.25
N ALA A 53 -2.07 3.47 3.95
CA ALA A 53 -1.28 2.76 4.96
C ALA A 53 -0.59 3.72 5.95
N VAL A 54 -0.17 4.91 5.49
CA VAL A 54 0.48 5.93 6.32
C VAL A 54 -0.41 6.42 7.47
N THR A 55 -1.67 6.77 7.18
CA THR A 55 -2.59 7.26 8.22
C THR A 55 -2.91 6.16 9.24
N SER A 56 -3.09 4.91 8.77
CA SER A 56 -3.30 3.75 9.64
C SER A 56 -2.09 3.50 10.55
N LEU A 57 -0.86 3.56 10.00
CA LEU A 57 0.38 3.38 10.75
C LEU A 57 0.54 4.42 11.87
N LEU A 58 0.39 5.70 11.54
CA LEU A 58 0.53 6.79 12.50
C LEU A 58 -0.48 6.66 13.65
N ALA A 59 -1.73 6.31 13.33
CA ALA A 59 -2.79 6.14 14.32
C ALA A 59 -2.54 4.91 15.22
N LYS A 60 -2.26 3.73 14.64
CA LYS A 60 -2.08 2.48 15.38
C LYS A 60 -0.89 2.50 16.33
N TYR A 61 0.23 3.06 15.86
CA TYR A 61 1.46 3.15 16.63
C TYR A 61 1.58 4.46 17.42
N LYS A 62 0.54 5.32 17.38
CA LYS A 62 0.47 6.61 18.08
C LYS A 62 1.70 7.50 17.83
N ILE A 63 2.14 7.53 16.57
CA ILE A 63 3.30 8.32 16.16
C ILE A 63 2.82 9.72 15.82
N ASP A 64 3.39 10.73 16.49
CA ASP A 64 3.14 12.13 16.14
C ASP A 64 3.76 12.42 14.75
N PRO A 65 2.96 12.86 13.76
CA PRO A 65 3.47 13.19 12.43
C PRO A 65 4.61 14.21 12.46
N LYS A 66 4.69 15.08 13.48
CA LYS A 66 5.78 16.06 13.68
C LYS A 66 7.14 15.39 13.96
N GLN A 67 7.16 14.12 14.38
CA GLN A 67 8.39 13.37 14.65
C GLN A 67 9.02 12.75 13.39
N ILE A 68 8.33 12.77 12.25
CA ILE A 68 8.83 12.18 11.01
C ILE A 68 9.74 13.18 10.28
N GLY A 69 11.06 12.94 10.35
CA GLY A 69 12.06 13.80 9.69
C GLY A 69 12.36 13.46 8.23
N ARG A 70 11.98 12.27 7.74
CA ARG A 70 12.20 11.82 6.37
C ARG A 70 11.07 10.90 5.91
N LEU A 71 10.54 11.19 4.71
CA LEU A 71 9.52 10.39 4.04
C LEU A 71 9.99 10.07 2.62
N GLU A 72 9.98 8.78 2.28
CA GLU A 72 10.34 8.26 0.96
C GLU A 72 9.24 7.33 0.45
N VAL A 73 9.06 7.32 -0.86
CA VAL A 73 8.06 6.48 -1.54
C VAL A 73 8.75 5.77 -2.68
N GLY A 74 8.78 4.44 -2.65
CA GLY A 74 9.12 3.61 -3.80
C GLY A 74 7.84 3.18 -4.51
N SER A 75 7.73 3.45 -5.80
CA SER A 75 6.59 3.02 -6.62
C SER A 75 7.02 2.92 -8.08
N GLU A 76 6.55 1.89 -8.78
CA GLU A 76 6.63 1.80 -10.25
C GLU A 76 5.34 2.32 -10.93
N THR A 77 4.26 2.51 -10.16
CA THR A 77 3.01 3.09 -10.66
C THR A 77 3.14 4.61 -10.76
N VAL A 78 3.28 5.12 -11.98
CA VAL A 78 3.41 6.56 -12.27
C VAL A 78 2.03 7.19 -12.43
N ILE A 79 1.63 8.03 -11.47
CA ILE A 79 0.41 8.84 -11.55
C ILE A 79 0.68 10.15 -12.30
N ASP A 80 1.82 10.76 -12.02
CA ASP A 80 2.29 12.01 -12.64
C ASP A 80 3.80 11.91 -12.87
N LYS A 81 4.27 12.41 -14.03
CA LYS A 81 5.68 12.31 -14.46
C LYS A 81 6.59 13.31 -13.76
N SER A 82 6.04 14.33 -13.13
CA SER A 82 6.78 15.44 -12.52
C SER A 82 6.50 15.55 -11.02
N LYS A 83 5.25 15.34 -10.61
CA LYS A 83 4.82 15.41 -9.21
C LYS A 83 4.83 14.04 -8.56
N SER A 84 5.75 13.84 -7.63
CA SER A 84 5.88 12.58 -6.90
C SER A 84 4.67 12.28 -6.01
N ILE A 85 4.40 10.99 -5.78
CA ILE A 85 3.41 10.51 -4.79
C ILE A 85 3.72 11.06 -3.39
N LYS A 86 5.01 11.21 -3.05
CA LYS A 86 5.44 11.84 -1.79
C LYS A 86 4.79 13.21 -1.58
N THR A 87 4.71 14.03 -2.62
CA THR A 87 4.14 15.39 -2.53
C THR A 87 2.65 15.35 -2.20
N PHE A 88 1.92 14.30 -2.63
CA PHE A 88 0.53 14.09 -2.21
C PHE A 88 0.44 13.65 -0.75
N LEU A 89 1.31 12.75 -0.30
CA LEU A 89 1.34 12.30 1.10
C LEU A 89 1.70 13.40 2.10
N MET A 90 2.44 14.43 1.69
CA MET A 90 2.75 15.57 2.56
C MET A 90 1.51 16.25 3.13
N GLN A 91 0.34 16.16 2.46
CA GLN A 91 -0.94 16.68 2.98
C GLN A 91 -1.30 16.10 4.36
N ILE A 92 -0.93 14.84 4.64
CA ILE A 92 -1.15 14.19 5.94
C ILE A 92 -0.35 14.89 7.05
N PHE A 93 0.83 15.40 6.73
CA PHE A 93 1.75 16.04 7.66
C PHE A 93 1.50 17.56 7.78
N GLU A 94 0.90 18.18 6.77
CA GLU A 94 0.55 19.61 6.77
C GLU A 94 -0.65 19.93 7.68
N VAL A 95 -1.66 19.06 7.73
CA VAL A 95 -2.88 19.25 8.56
C VAL A 95 -2.54 19.36 10.05
N VAL A 96 -1.40 18.79 10.47
CA VAL A 96 -0.93 18.74 11.87
C VAL A 96 -0.24 20.03 12.32
N ASN A 97 0.09 20.94 11.38
CA ASN A 97 0.75 22.22 11.66
C ASN A 97 -0.22 23.41 11.73
N LYS A 98 -1.54 23.19 11.69
CA LYS A 98 -2.54 24.28 11.77
C LYS A 98 -2.96 24.68 13.19
N HIS A 99 -2.32 24.17 14.24
CA HIS A 99 -2.47 24.62 15.63
C HIS A 99 -1.12 24.74 16.32
#